data_AF-A0A0F2RLI6-F1
#
_entry.id   AF-A0A0F2RLI6-F1
#
_cell.length_a   1.000
_cell.length_b   1.000
_cell.length_c   1.000
_cell.angle_alpha   90.00
_cell.angle_beta   90.00
_cell.angle_gamma   90.00
#
_symmetry.space_group_name_H-M   'P 1'
#
loop_
_entity.id
_entity.type
_entity.pdbx_description
1 polymer ?
#
loop_
_entity_poly.entity_id
_entity_poly.type
_entity_poly.pdbx_seq_one_letter_code
_entity_poly.pdbx_strand_id
1 'polypeptide(L)' 'MVRKNALFAGSKGGADHWALVGSLIQTAKLNDIDPFEYLKDVLETLPWNWKPAVNGWSEW' A
#
# COMPACT_ATOMS: atom_id res chain seq x y z
N MET A 1 23.02 5.70 -16.05
CA MET A 1 22.35 6.74 -15.22
C MET A 1 21.06 6.17 -14.67
N VAL A 2 21.04 5.84 -13.38
CA VAL A 2 19.80 5.46 -12.68
C VAL A 2 19.14 6.74 -12.16
N ARG A 3 17.83 6.92 -12.37
CA ARG A 3 17.11 8.11 -11.90
C ARG A 3 17.05 8.15 -10.37
N LYS A 4 17.05 9.34 -9.78
CA LYS A 4 17.09 9.61 -8.32
C LYS A 4 16.00 8.90 -7.48
N ASN A 5 14.99 8.28 -8.09
CA ASN A 5 13.88 7.61 -7.41
C ASN A 5 13.85 6.09 -7.66
N ALA A 6 15.02 5.46 -7.81
CA ALA A 6 15.13 4.02 -8.03
C ALA A 6 15.20 3.25 -6.70
N LEU A 7 14.21 3.41 -5.82
CA LEU A 7 14.19 2.72 -4.54
C LEU A 7 13.93 1.19 -4.66
N PHE A 8 13.55 0.68 -5.85
CA PHE A 8 13.23 -0.76 -6.10
C PHE A 8 13.87 -1.35 -7.36
N ALA A 9 14.86 -0.67 -7.94
CA ALA A 9 15.54 -1.18 -9.13
C ALA A 9 16.29 -2.48 -8.76
N GLY A 10 15.66 -3.63 -9.07
CA GLY A 10 16.22 -4.97 -8.85
C GLY A 10 15.41 -5.90 -7.94
N SER A 11 14.33 -5.44 -7.29
CA SER A 11 13.49 -6.28 -6.40
C SER A 11 12.06 -6.39 -6.91
N LYS A 12 11.60 -7.63 -7.17
CA LYS A 12 10.21 -7.90 -7.58
C LYS A 12 9.21 -7.48 -6.50
N GLY A 13 9.45 -7.87 -5.24
CA GLY A 13 8.59 -7.43 -4.12
C GLY A 13 8.61 -5.92 -3.92
N GLY A 14 9.75 -5.30 -4.17
CA GLY A 14 9.88 -3.85 -4.20
C GLY A 14 9.00 -3.19 -5.25
N ALA A 15 9.03 -3.69 -6.49
CA ALA A 15 8.18 -3.18 -7.57
C ALA A 15 6.69 -3.38 -7.26
N ASP A 16 6.31 -4.54 -6.72
CA ASP A 16 4.92 -4.85 -6.38
C ASP A 16 4.38 -3.90 -5.27
N HIS A 17 5.18 -3.65 -4.23
CA HIS A 17 4.79 -2.71 -3.16
C HIS A 17 4.67 -1.27 -3.66
N TRP A 18 5.51 -0.87 -4.62
CA TRP A 18 5.44 0.49 -5.19
C TRP A 18 4.35 0.68 -6.20
N ALA A 19 3.97 -0.38 -6.92
CA ALA A 19 2.76 -0.36 -7.71
C ALA A 19 1.52 -0.10 -6.83
N LEU A 20 1.47 -0.69 -5.63
CA LEU A 20 0.39 -0.45 -4.67
C LEU A 20 0.38 1.00 -4.16
N VAL A 21 1.52 1.50 -3.66
CA VAL A 21 1.63 2.89 -3.18
C VAL A 21 1.33 3.89 -4.31
N GLY A 22 1.85 3.64 -5.51
CA GLY A 22 1.59 4.47 -6.68
C GLY A 22 0.11 4.49 -7.08
N SER A 23 -0.59 3.37 -6.93
CA SER A 23 -2.03 3.28 -7.18
C SER A 23 -2.82 4.14 -6.17
N LEU A 24 -2.46 4.12 -4.88
CA LEU A 24 -3.09 4.96 -3.86
C LEU A 24 -2.88 6.45 -4.12
N ILE A 25 -1.66 6.84 -4.50
CA ILE A 25 -1.34 8.22 -4.87
C ILE A 25 -2.16 8.67 -6.09
N GLN A 26 -2.30 7.80 -7.09
CA GLN A 26 -3.11 8.08 -8.29
C GLN A 26 -4.58 8.27 -7.91
N THR A 27 -5.13 7.42 -7.04
CA THR A 27 -6.51 7.54 -6.55
C THR A 27 -6.73 8.87 -5.82
N ALA A 28 -5.82 9.30 -4.95
CA ALA A 28 -5.93 10.59 -4.26
C ALA A 28 -6.00 11.76 -5.26
N LYS A 29 -5.11 11.74 -6.27
CA LYS A 29 -5.10 12.75 -7.35
C LYS A 29 -6.38 12.77 -8.17
N LEU A 30 -6.96 11.62 -8.47
CA LEU A 30 -8.22 11.53 -9.23
C LEU A 30 -9.43 12.09 -8.47
N ASN A 31 -9.34 12.20 -7.14
CA ASN A 31 -10.38 12.73 -6.28
C ASN A 31 -10.07 14.15 -5.77
N ASP A 32 -9.04 14.82 -6.32
CA ASP A 32 -8.56 16.13 -5.87
C ASP A 32 -8.20 16.19 -4.37
N ILE A 33 -7.75 15.06 -3.80
CA ILE A 33 -7.30 14.94 -2.41
C ILE A 33 -5.76 15.04 -2.36
N ASP A 34 -5.23 15.70 -1.33
CA ASP A 34 -3.79 15.72 -1.08
C ASP A 34 -3.25 14.29 -0.89
N PRO A 35 -2.31 13.81 -1.72
CA PRO A 35 -1.83 12.44 -1.65
C PRO A 35 -1.10 12.08 -0.36
N PHE A 36 -0.49 13.07 0.31
CA PHE A 36 0.22 12.83 1.56
C PHE A 36 -0.77 12.62 2.71
N GLU A 37 -1.78 13.47 2.84
CA GLU A 37 -2.87 13.32 3.81
C GLU A 37 -3.62 12.01 3.62
N TYR A 38 -3.94 11.65 2.36
CA TYR A 38 -4.62 10.38 2.06
C TYR A 38 -3.78 9.16 2.46
N LEU A 39 -2.49 9.15 2.13
CA LEU A 39 -1.63 8.02 2.48
C LEU A 39 -1.43 7.90 4.00
N LYS A 40 -1.31 9.03 4.70
CA LYS A 40 -1.22 9.07 6.17
C LYS A 40 -2.48 8.48 6.81
N ASP A 41 -3.66 8.92 6.40
CA ASP A 41 -4.94 8.42 6.90
C ASP A 41 -5.11 6.91 6.67
N VAL A 42 -4.74 6.43 5.46
CA VAL A 42 -4.76 5.00 5.16
C VAL A 42 -3.84 4.22 6.09
N LEU A 43 -2.60 4.68 6.31
CA LEU A 43 -1.64 3.99 7.17
C LEU A 43 -2.05 4.03 8.66
N GLU A 44 -2.68 5.11 9.12
CA GLU A 44 -3.22 5.24 10.47
C GLU A 44 -4.47 4.35 10.69
N THR A 45 -5.29 4.17 9.65
CA THR A 45 -6.49 3.34 9.69
C THR A 45 -6.18 1.84 9.59
N LEU A 46 -5.03 1.47 9.02
CA LEU A 46 -4.66 0.07 8.90
C LEU A 46 -4.59 -0.60 10.29
N PRO A 47 -5.30 -1.73 10.51
CA PRO A 47 -5.23 -2.43 11.77
C PRO A 47 -3.83 -3.03 11.91
N TRP A 48 -2.99 -2.37 12.71
CA TRP A 48 -1.64 -2.84 13.06
C TRP A 48 -1.64 -4.28 13.61
N ASN A 49 -2.75 -4.67 14.24
CA ASN A 49 -2.96 -6.00 14.81
C ASN A 49 -4.02 -6.79 14.02
N TRP A 50 -3.78 -6.96 12.71
CA TRP A 50 -4.62 -7.79 11.86
C TRP A 50 -4.63 -9.25 12.37
N LYS A 51 -5.76 -9.66 12.96
CA LYS A 51 -6.09 -11.06 13.22
C LYS A 51 -7.01 -11.55 12.10
N PRO A 52 -6.61 -12.56 11.31
CA PRO A 52 -7.55 -13.16 10.37
C PRO A 52 -8.71 -13.77 11.15
N ALA A 53 -9.94 -13.34 10.86
CA ALA A 53 -11.16 -13.97 11.38
C ALA A 53 -11.46 -15.31 10.69
N VAL A 54 -10.43 -16.09 10.36
CA VAL A 54 -10.58 -17.39 9.70
C VAL A 54 -9.92 -18.50 10.51
N ASN A 55 -10.57 -18.81 11.62
CA ASN A 55 -10.52 -20.16 12.19
C ASN A 55 -11.81 -20.89 11.78
N GLY A 56 -12.17 -20.83 10.50
CA GLY A 56 -13.30 -21.57 9.93
C GLY A 56 -13.02 -23.07 9.78
N TRP A 57 -12.24 -23.65 10.71
CA TRP A 57 -12.05 -25.09 10.87
C TRP A 57 -12.79 -25.58 12.14
N SER A 58 -14.00 -25.06 12.36
CA SER A 58 -14.99 -25.70 13.20
C SER A 58 -16.04 -26.29 12.27
N GLU A 59 -16.19 -27.62 12.31
CA GLU A 59 -17.13 -28.45 11.52
C GLU A 59 -16.57 -28.90 10.17
N TRP A 60 -15.59 -29.81 10.18
CA TRP A 60 -15.59 -31.18 9.64
C TRP A 60 -14.30 -31.89 10.05
#